data_AF-A0A952GYD5-F1
#
_entry.id   AF-A0A952GYD5-F1
#
_cell.length_a   1.000
_cell.length_b   1.000
_cell.length_c   1.000
_cell.angle_alpha   90.00
_cell.angle_beta   90.00
_cell.angle_gamma   90.00
#
_symmetry.space_group_name_H-M   'P 1'
#
loop_
_entity.id
_entity.type
_entity.pdbx_description
1 polymer ?
#
loop_
_entity_poly.entity_id
_entity_poly.type
_entity_poly.pdbx_seq_one_letter_code
_entity_poly.pdbx_strand_id
1 'polypeptide(L)'
;MTLTVPRPPLPLIAPPAPAGRAAARSPWLFGLLGVAALLGGCGGGGGGGGSSPPPAPTPKGPLTVSVDPVVAGSSLSVKINLAAGATGPVDIVYSAVTLGTALGDATGGDRCNSVGVDFIAATKATVSVAAGASSVTVPIVTCANASFEPNERLDITTELEGRTTTNRVLILNNAAGGLNDTGVTQCLNSANALVACSATDLAGQDGSAGRDASALTNDGADGRSGFSFATAGGGACVQDQVTGLFWDMTSAASVTLAAGQALADAANAGAHCGRSDWRLPTAAELMGLVDAGLTSGARIDPKLGTTAAIASWTGTTYAGDTRANWVVDFGSGAVAFESATNPLAKSFATRLVAGTAATDADCDSTTTPRYTDNGNGTISDTRTGLMWMQCVDGLSGSSCATGSATTHASFSAALARATAVNADAAGAGKTYNDWRLPNRNELASLVNWRCSSPAIQHSRFPGTPNASAWTSSPATVAGFVWYVDFTDGNVGLSGSAGNRVLRLVRAGQ
;
A
#
# COMPACT_ATOMS: atom_id res chain seq x y z
N MET A 1 19.49 4.08 -39.55
CA MET A 1 20.55 5.08 -39.27
C MET A 1 20.85 5.01 -37.78
N THR A 2 21.95 4.38 -37.40
CA THR A 2 22.20 3.93 -36.01
C THR A 2 22.89 5.04 -35.20
N LEU A 3 22.22 5.54 -34.17
CA LEU A 3 22.77 6.54 -33.24
C LEU A 3 23.46 5.86 -32.05
N THR A 4 24.77 5.69 -32.15
CA THR A 4 25.63 5.32 -31.00
C THR A 4 25.99 6.56 -30.19
N VAL A 5 25.58 6.59 -28.91
CA VAL A 5 26.01 7.60 -27.94
C VAL A 5 27.25 7.09 -27.19
N PRO A 6 28.35 7.86 -27.10
CA PRO A 6 29.56 7.43 -26.39
C PRO A 6 29.39 7.53 -24.87
N ARG A 7 29.88 6.52 -24.12
CA ARG A 7 29.99 6.58 -22.66
C ARG A 7 31.29 7.30 -22.24
N PRO A 8 31.26 8.21 -21.24
CA PRO A 8 32.48 8.74 -20.64
C PRO A 8 33.16 7.71 -19.71
N PRO A 9 34.47 7.82 -19.46
CA PRO A 9 35.20 6.90 -18.60
C PRO A 9 34.93 7.15 -17.10
N LEU A 10 34.90 6.06 -16.32
CA LEU A 10 34.82 6.11 -14.86
C LEU A 10 36.20 6.43 -14.24
N PRO A 11 36.27 7.18 -13.13
CA PRO A 11 37.52 7.40 -12.41
C PRO A 11 37.95 6.15 -11.61
N LEU A 12 39.26 5.86 -11.63
CA LEU A 12 39.88 4.84 -10.79
C LEU A 12 39.90 5.27 -9.32
N ILE A 13 39.29 4.48 -8.44
CA ILE A 13 39.38 4.63 -6.99
C ILE A 13 40.47 3.68 -6.48
N ALA A 14 41.45 4.21 -5.74
CA ALA A 14 42.54 3.45 -5.14
C ALA A 14 42.10 2.73 -3.84
N PRO A 15 42.67 1.56 -3.51
CA PRO A 15 42.33 0.83 -2.29
C PRO A 15 42.93 1.50 -1.02
N PRO A 16 42.29 1.35 0.15
CA PRO A 16 42.78 1.90 1.41
C PRO A 16 43.99 1.13 1.98
N ALA A 17 44.86 1.84 2.69
CA ALA A 17 46.05 1.30 3.34
C ALA A 17 45.73 0.51 4.64
N PRO A 18 46.58 -0.46 5.06
CA PRO A 18 46.32 -1.30 6.23
C PRO A 18 46.65 -0.59 7.55
N ALA A 19 45.80 -0.80 8.56
CA ALA A 19 46.04 -0.32 9.93
C ALA A 19 47.11 -1.15 10.66
N GLY A 20 48.05 -0.48 11.33
CA GLY A 20 49.14 -1.11 12.08
C GLY A 20 48.72 -1.65 13.45
N ARG A 21 49.40 -2.71 13.89
CA ARG A 21 49.25 -3.31 15.24
C ARG A 21 50.00 -2.50 16.32
N ALA A 22 49.50 -2.53 17.55
CA ALA A 22 50.31 -2.33 18.76
C ALA A 22 49.88 -3.31 19.87
N ALA A 23 50.85 -3.79 20.65
CA ALA A 23 50.70 -4.83 21.68
C ALA A 23 50.19 -4.24 23.02
N ALA A 24 49.19 -4.83 23.68
CA ALA A 24 49.27 -5.92 24.66
C ALA A 24 49.98 -5.60 25.99
N ARG A 25 49.27 -5.79 27.12
CA ARG A 25 49.79 -6.30 28.41
C ARG A 25 48.63 -6.74 29.33
N SER A 26 48.78 -7.94 29.88
CA SER A 26 48.04 -8.53 31.03
C SER A 26 49.03 -8.67 32.20
N PRO A 27 48.75 -9.29 33.38
CA PRO A 27 47.50 -9.81 33.97
C PRO A 27 47.06 -8.93 35.19
N TRP A 28 46.11 -9.26 36.09
CA TRP A 28 45.97 -10.32 37.13
C TRP A 28 44.52 -10.30 37.71
N LEU A 29 44.05 -11.18 38.63
CA LEU A 29 44.06 -12.66 38.77
C LEU A 29 43.19 -13.06 40.00
N PHE A 30 42.45 -14.18 39.95
CA PHE A 30 41.57 -14.77 41.02
C PHE A 30 40.34 -13.93 41.46
N GLY A 31 39.21 -14.53 41.91
CA GLY A 31 38.79 -15.95 41.93
C GLY A 31 37.48 -16.22 42.70
N LEU A 32 36.83 -17.36 42.42
CA LEU A 32 35.75 -18.10 43.15
C LEU A 32 34.46 -17.34 43.61
N LEU A 33 33.19 -17.77 43.44
CA LEU A 33 32.47 -19.07 43.39
C LEU A 33 32.08 -19.65 44.78
N GLY A 34 30.77 -19.82 45.03
CA GLY A 34 30.15 -20.40 46.26
C GLY A 34 29.11 -19.45 46.92
N VAL A 35 27.78 -19.63 46.95
CA VAL A 35 26.83 -20.74 47.24
C VAL A 35 26.25 -20.72 48.68
N ALA A 36 24.99 -20.27 48.76
CA ALA A 36 23.84 -20.75 49.58
C ALA A 36 23.77 -20.70 51.13
N ALA A 37 22.50 -20.46 51.57
CA ALA A 37 21.76 -21.11 52.68
C ALA A 37 21.76 -20.56 54.13
N LEU A 38 20.65 -19.87 54.45
CA LEU A 38 19.62 -20.20 55.48
C LEU A 38 19.92 -20.25 57.01
N LEU A 39 18.87 -19.82 57.75
CA LEU A 39 18.61 -19.92 59.21
C LEU A 39 19.55 -19.08 60.11
N GLY A 40 19.10 -18.51 61.24
CA GLY A 40 17.78 -18.40 61.84
C GLY A 40 17.92 -17.75 63.24
N GLY A 41 16.99 -16.88 63.66
CA GLY A 41 17.14 -16.15 64.93
C GLY A 41 15.82 -15.65 65.51
N CYS A 42 15.47 -16.15 66.70
CA CYS A 42 14.32 -15.69 67.48
C CYS A 42 14.68 -14.53 68.41
N GLY A 43 13.69 -13.67 68.69
CA GLY A 43 13.75 -12.56 69.63
C GLY A 43 12.85 -11.42 69.12
N GLY A 44 11.72 -11.06 69.74
CA GLY A 44 11.24 -11.37 71.09
C GLY A 44 11.26 -10.09 71.93
N GLY A 45 10.24 -9.25 71.79
CA GLY A 45 10.13 -7.97 72.49
C GLY A 45 8.85 -7.23 72.13
N GLY A 46 7.85 -7.28 73.02
CA GLY A 46 6.59 -6.57 72.83
C GLY A 46 6.71 -5.09 73.19
N GLY A 47 6.12 -4.22 72.38
CA GLY A 47 5.98 -2.80 72.65
C GLY A 47 4.63 -2.31 72.13
N GLY A 48 3.64 -2.21 73.02
CA GLY A 48 2.31 -1.72 72.68
C GLY A 48 2.33 -0.21 72.46
N GLY A 49 2.44 0.21 71.21
CA GLY A 49 2.17 1.58 70.76
C GLY A 49 1.18 1.53 69.61
N GLY A 50 0.06 2.23 69.74
CA GLY A 50 -0.97 2.25 68.71
C GLY A 50 -0.50 3.00 67.47
N SER A 51 0.19 2.34 66.55
CA SER A 51 0.31 2.83 65.18
C SER A 51 -1.05 2.68 64.52
N SER A 52 -1.64 3.80 64.12
CA SER A 52 -2.70 3.84 63.11
C SER A 52 -2.34 2.91 61.94
N PRO A 53 -3.31 2.24 61.30
CA PRO A 53 -3.01 1.52 60.07
C PRO A 53 -2.28 2.46 59.11
N PRO A 54 -1.25 2.00 58.37
CA PRO A 54 -0.60 2.85 57.40
C PRO A 54 -1.67 3.43 56.47
N PRO A 55 -1.66 4.75 56.19
CA PRO A 55 -2.66 5.35 55.34
C PRO A 55 -2.70 4.61 54.01
N ALA A 56 -3.91 4.31 53.52
CA ALA A 56 -4.10 3.59 52.28
C ALA A 56 -3.29 4.24 51.15
N PRO A 57 -2.63 3.47 50.27
CA PRO A 57 -1.82 4.03 49.20
C PRO A 57 -2.70 4.67 48.11
N THR A 58 -3.12 5.91 48.36
CA THR A 58 -3.89 6.77 47.46
C THR A 58 -3.55 8.24 47.70
N PRO A 59 -3.45 9.10 46.68
CA PRO A 59 -3.44 8.82 45.25
C PRO A 59 -2.03 8.90 44.66
N LYS A 60 -1.63 7.94 43.81
CA LYS A 60 -0.63 8.27 42.78
C LYS A 60 -1.32 9.20 41.76
N GLY A 61 -0.57 10.11 41.13
CA GLY A 61 -1.11 11.21 40.33
C GLY A 61 -2.10 10.77 39.23
N PRO A 62 -2.98 11.68 38.78
CA PRO A 62 -4.13 11.34 37.93
C PRO A 62 -3.69 10.55 36.70
N LEU A 63 -4.23 9.34 36.57
CA LEU A 63 -4.08 8.56 35.35
C LEU A 63 -4.82 9.30 34.23
N THR A 64 -4.12 9.61 33.16
CA THR A 64 -4.72 10.11 31.92
C THR A 64 -4.56 9.05 30.84
N VAL A 65 -5.61 8.90 30.04
CA VAL A 65 -5.70 7.89 28.98
C VAL A 65 -5.51 8.57 27.62
N SER A 66 -4.60 8.05 26.81
CA SER A 66 -4.55 8.30 25.37
C SER A 66 -4.72 7.00 24.60
N VAL A 67 -5.05 7.10 23.33
CA VAL A 67 -5.25 5.94 22.45
C VAL A 67 -4.34 6.09 21.24
N ASP A 68 -3.44 5.13 21.04
CA ASP A 68 -2.65 4.99 19.82
C ASP A 68 -3.31 3.93 18.92
N PRO A 69 -3.59 4.24 17.64
CA PRO A 69 -3.94 3.23 16.66
C PRO A 69 -2.77 2.26 16.43
N VAL A 70 -3.01 0.96 16.55
CA VAL A 70 -2.15 -0.08 15.99
C VAL A 70 -3.05 -1.02 15.20
N VAL A 71 -2.66 -1.40 13.98
CA VAL A 71 -3.50 -2.20 13.08
C VAL A 71 -2.87 -3.57 12.87
N ALA A 72 -3.65 -4.65 12.98
CA ALA A 72 -3.15 -6.02 12.84
C ALA A 72 -4.23 -6.99 12.31
N GLY A 73 -4.22 -7.23 11.00
CA GLY A 73 -5.09 -8.20 10.33
C GLY A 73 -6.58 -7.83 10.39
N SER A 74 -7.46 -8.83 10.53
CA SER A 74 -8.92 -8.67 10.66
C SER A 74 -9.36 -8.14 12.04
N SER A 75 -8.53 -7.29 12.65
CA SER A 75 -8.81 -6.62 13.92
C SER A 75 -7.99 -5.35 14.04
N LEU A 76 -8.64 -4.28 14.48
CA LEU A 76 -7.99 -3.05 14.86
C LEU A 76 -7.52 -3.18 16.32
N SER A 77 -6.20 -3.22 16.52
CA SER A 77 -5.56 -3.41 17.84
C SER A 77 -5.36 -2.07 18.55
N VAL A 78 -6.44 -1.55 19.13
CA VAL A 78 -6.43 -0.24 19.77
C VAL A 78 -5.58 -0.28 21.04
N LYS A 79 -4.45 0.46 21.06
CA LYS A 79 -3.57 0.53 22.22
C LYS A 79 -3.98 1.70 23.10
N ILE A 80 -4.44 1.40 24.30
CA ILE A 80 -4.82 2.36 25.32
C ILE A 80 -3.60 2.59 26.23
N ASN A 81 -3.02 3.79 26.19
CA ASN A 81 -1.87 4.16 27.01
C ASN A 81 -2.30 4.93 28.25
N LEU A 82 -1.54 4.76 29.32
CA LEU A 82 -1.59 5.56 30.53
C LEU A 82 -0.38 6.50 30.57
N ALA A 83 -0.57 7.81 30.71
CA ALA A 83 0.55 8.76 30.77
C ALA A 83 1.44 8.58 32.02
N ALA A 84 0.92 7.89 33.04
CA ALA A 84 1.68 7.35 34.17
C ALA A 84 1.31 5.88 34.36
N GLY A 85 2.30 5.00 34.59
CA GLY A 85 2.06 3.56 34.70
C GLY A 85 1.07 3.19 35.82
N ALA A 86 0.21 2.20 35.57
CA ALA A 86 -0.83 1.74 36.48
C ALA A 86 -0.25 1.41 37.86
N THR A 87 -0.96 1.83 38.90
CA THR A 87 -0.35 2.05 40.21
C THR A 87 -0.75 0.99 41.23
N GLY A 88 -1.95 0.43 41.03
CA GLY A 88 -2.36 -0.95 41.26
C GLY A 88 -3.07 -1.45 39.99
N PRO A 89 -3.90 -2.52 40.05
CA PRO A 89 -4.80 -2.87 38.96
C PRO A 89 -5.80 -1.74 38.68
N VAL A 90 -6.11 -1.49 37.41
CA VAL A 90 -7.01 -0.40 36.98
C VAL A 90 -7.93 -0.89 35.88
N ASP A 91 -9.23 -0.73 36.04
CA ASP A 91 -10.22 -0.98 34.99
C ASP A 91 -10.47 0.30 34.19
N ILE A 92 -10.30 0.20 32.86
CA ILE A 92 -10.65 1.25 31.90
C ILE A 92 -11.95 0.84 31.22
N VAL A 93 -12.94 1.72 31.22
CA VAL A 93 -14.15 1.53 30.41
C VAL A 93 -13.87 2.12 29.03
N TYR A 94 -14.23 1.42 27.96
CA TYR A 94 -14.10 1.91 26.60
C TYR A 94 -15.39 1.68 25.79
N SER A 95 -15.60 2.53 24.79
CA SER A 95 -16.65 2.39 23.81
C SER A 95 -16.11 2.66 22.40
N ALA A 96 -16.56 1.84 21.46
CA ALA A 96 -16.36 1.96 20.03
C ALA A 96 -17.76 1.97 19.42
N VAL A 97 -18.21 3.13 18.93
CA VAL A 97 -19.59 3.35 18.46
C VAL A 97 -19.61 4.14 17.17
N THR A 98 -20.66 3.95 16.36
CA THR A 98 -20.87 4.67 15.11
C THR A 98 -20.80 6.18 15.34
N LEU A 99 -19.97 6.86 14.55
CA LEU A 99 -19.72 8.30 14.69
C LEU A 99 -20.89 9.17 14.21
N GLY A 100 -21.60 8.70 13.19
CA GLY A 100 -22.67 9.44 12.53
C GLY A 100 -23.12 8.73 11.25
N THR A 101 -23.65 9.51 10.31
CA THR A 101 -24.01 9.05 8.96
C THR A 101 -23.27 9.87 7.89
N ALA A 102 -22.11 10.42 8.22
CA ALA A 102 -21.30 11.17 7.24
C ALA A 102 -20.52 10.19 6.36
N LEU A 103 -20.22 10.61 5.12
CA LEU A 103 -19.37 9.84 4.22
C LEU A 103 -17.97 9.67 4.83
N GLY A 104 -17.57 8.42 5.08
CA GLY A 104 -16.29 8.07 5.70
C GLY A 104 -16.30 7.92 7.23
N ASP A 105 -17.47 7.84 7.87
CA ASP A 105 -17.62 7.34 9.24
C ASP A 105 -17.93 5.83 9.22
N ALA A 106 -17.26 5.06 10.06
CA ALA A 106 -17.49 3.62 10.21
C ALA A 106 -18.83 3.32 10.90
N THR A 107 -19.54 2.31 10.41
CA THR A 107 -20.80 1.82 10.98
C THR A 107 -20.57 0.64 11.92
N GLY A 108 -20.80 0.86 13.21
CA GLY A 108 -20.76 -0.18 14.23
C GLY A 108 -22.07 -0.96 14.31
N GLY A 109 -21.98 -2.28 14.53
CA GLY A 109 -23.13 -3.14 14.78
C GLY A 109 -22.82 -4.32 15.69
N ASP A 110 -23.82 -5.11 16.05
CA ASP A 110 -23.64 -6.23 16.99
C ASP A 110 -22.90 -7.44 16.38
N ARG A 111 -22.80 -7.51 15.04
CA ARG A 111 -22.25 -8.64 14.28
C ARG A 111 -21.96 -8.28 12.82
N CYS A 112 -20.91 -8.87 12.26
CA CYS A 112 -20.40 -8.60 10.90
C CYS A 112 -21.23 -9.14 9.73
N ASN A 113 -22.38 -9.78 9.96
CA ASN A 113 -23.26 -10.28 8.90
C ASN A 113 -24.50 -9.41 8.69
N SER A 114 -24.46 -8.17 9.19
CA SER A 114 -25.39 -7.09 8.87
C SER A 114 -24.84 -6.29 7.67
N VAL A 115 -25.72 -5.77 6.81
CA VAL A 115 -25.32 -4.95 5.65
C VAL A 115 -24.85 -3.58 6.13
N GLY A 116 -23.68 -3.11 5.65
CA GLY A 116 -23.09 -1.83 6.06
C GLY A 116 -22.72 -1.82 7.53
N VAL A 117 -21.98 -2.83 7.99
CA VAL A 117 -21.38 -2.88 9.33
C VAL A 117 -19.91 -3.23 9.19
N ASP A 118 -19.07 -2.34 9.70
CA ASP A 118 -17.63 -2.26 9.41
C ASP A 118 -16.80 -2.67 10.63
N PHE A 119 -17.42 -2.67 11.81
CA PHE A 119 -16.86 -3.22 13.03
C PHE A 119 -17.94 -3.68 14.02
N ILE A 120 -17.56 -4.58 14.93
CA ILE A 120 -18.41 -4.96 16.07
C ILE A 120 -18.34 -3.85 17.12
N ALA A 121 -19.47 -3.20 17.39
CA ALA A 121 -19.56 -2.11 18.34
C ALA A 121 -19.27 -2.57 19.78
N ALA A 122 -18.53 -1.75 20.53
CA ALA A 122 -18.31 -1.94 21.95
C ALA A 122 -19.00 -0.81 22.72
N THR A 123 -19.97 -1.15 23.58
CA THR A 123 -20.65 -0.14 24.42
C THR A 123 -20.30 -0.38 25.87
N LYS A 124 -19.52 0.53 26.47
CA LYS A 124 -19.04 0.45 27.86
C LYS A 124 -18.40 -0.89 28.24
N ALA A 125 -17.59 -1.44 27.33
CA ALA A 125 -16.77 -2.61 27.61
C ALA A 125 -15.65 -2.23 28.60
N THR A 126 -15.15 -3.20 29.38
CA THR A 126 -14.12 -2.97 30.39
C THR A 126 -12.86 -3.74 30.05
N VAL A 127 -11.69 -3.12 30.21
CA VAL A 127 -10.38 -3.75 30.11
C VAL A 127 -9.54 -3.45 31.34
N SER A 128 -8.93 -4.48 31.93
CA SER A 128 -8.09 -4.34 33.13
C SER A 128 -6.62 -4.16 32.77
N VAL A 129 -5.99 -3.12 33.29
CA VAL A 129 -4.55 -2.87 33.23
C VAL A 129 -3.89 -3.44 34.49
N ALA A 130 -2.87 -4.29 34.30
CA ALA A 130 -2.12 -4.86 35.42
C ALA A 130 -1.27 -3.79 36.14
N ALA A 131 -1.07 -3.97 37.45
CA ALA A 131 -0.20 -3.08 38.24
C ALA A 131 1.21 -3.01 37.64
N GLY A 132 1.71 -1.79 37.42
CA GLY A 132 3.00 -1.51 36.79
C GLY A 132 2.98 -1.39 35.27
N ALA A 133 1.90 -1.78 34.58
CA ALA A 133 1.79 -1.62 33.13
C ALA A 133 1.42 -0.18 32.74
N SER A 134 2.00 0.33 31.64
CA SER A 134 1.73 1.67 31.10
C SER A 134 0.76 1.69 29.91
N SER A 135 0.29 0.53 29.46
CA SER A 135 -0.71 0.43 28.40
C SER A 135 -1.42 -0.93 28.41
N VAL A 136 -2.53 -1.03 27.70
CA VAL A 136 -3.23 -2.27 27.37
C VAL A 136 -3.76 -2.18 25.94
N THR A 137 -3.90 -3.32 25.25
CA THR A 137 -4.47 -3.39 23.90
C THR A 137 -5.87 -3.98 23.96
N VAL A 138 -6.84 -3.35 23.31
CA VAL A 138 -8.19 -3.90 23.11
C VAL A 138 -8.40 -4.22 21.63
N PRO A 139 -8.91 -5.43 21.29
CA PRO A 139 -9.25 -5.76 19.92
C PRO A 139 -10.62 -5.16 19.57
N ILE A 140 -10.68 -4.35 18.51
CA ILE A 140 -11.92 -4.02 17.82
C ILE A 140 -12.01 -4.94 16.61
N VAL A 141 -13.02 -5.81 16.57
CA VAL A 141 -13.23 -6.73 15.44
C VAL A 141 -13.75 -5.92 14.27
N THR A 142 -12.93 -5.82 13.21
CA THR A 142 -13.36 -5.23 11.94
C THR A 142 -14.11 -6.28 11.12
N CYS A 143 -15.15 -5.84 10.42
CA CYS A 143 -16.05 -6.69 9.70
C CYS A 143 -15.68 -6.69 8.22
N ALA A 144 -14.99 -7.75 7.78
CA ALA A 144 -14.74 -7.97 6.37
C ALA A 144 -16.08 -8.23 5.66
N ASN A 145 -16.49 -7.29 4.81
CA ASN A 145 -17.65 -7.44 3.93
C ASN A 145 -17.19 -7.48 2.46
N ALA A 146 -18.05 -7.95 1.55
CA ALA A 146 -17.69 -8.19 0.14
C ALA A 146 -17.82 -6.94 -0.76
N SER A 147 -18.23 -5.81 -0.19
CA SER A 147 -18.31 -4.50 -0.84
C SER A 147 -17.04 -3.70 -0.54
N PHE A 148 -16.66 -2.83 -1.46
CA PHE A 148 -15.64 -1.83 -1.16
C PHE A 148 -16.26 -0.68 -0.37
N GLU A 149 -15.62 -0.31 0.73
CA GLU A 149 -15.97 0.83 1.59
C GLU A 149 -14.69 1.71 1.70
N PRO A 150 -14.76 3.05 1.77
CA PRO A 150 -13.58 3.90 1.86
C PRO A 150 -12.81 3.73 3.19
N ASN A 151 -11.67 4.40 3.35
CA ASN A 151 -11.03 4.53 4.66
C ASN A 151 -11.96 5.24 5.65
N GLU A 152 -12.27 4.58 6.77
CA GLU A 152 -13.39 4.95 7.63
C GLU A 152 -13.00 5.31 9.05
N ARG A 153 -13.71 6.28 9.63
CA ARG A 153 -13.37 6.87 10.92
C ARG A 153 -14.20 6.23 12.03
N LEU A 154 -13.52 5.81 13.09
CA LEU A 154 -14.13 5.29 14.31
C LEU A 154 -13.55 6.06 15.50
N ASP A 155 -14.40 6.75 16.26
CA ASP A 155 -13.97 7.34 17.53
C ASP A 155 -14.01 6.28 18.64
N ILE A 156 -12.88 6.10 19.32
CA ILE A 156 -12.77 5.29 20.53
C ILE A 156 -12.82 6.25 21.73
N THR A 157 -13.83 6.07 22.57
CA THR A 157 -14.00 6.82 23.82
C THR A 157 -13.59 5.95 25.00
N THR A 158 -12.60 6.38 25.76
CA THR A 158 -12.13 5.73 27.00
C THR A 158 -12.51 6.57 28.21
N GLU A 159 -13.04 5.95 29.26
CA GLU A 159 -13.33 6.55 30.56
C GLU A 159 -12.47 5.90 31.65
N LEU A 160 -11.78 6.74 32.44
CA LEU A 160 -11.02 6.35 33.62
C LEU A 160 -11.14 7.42 34.71
N GLU A 161 -11.52 7.03 35.93
CA GLU A 161 -11.74 7.96 37.06
C GLU A 161 -12.72 9.11 36.74
N GLY A 162 -13.71 8.88 35.88
CA GLY A 162 -14.64 9.91 35.40
C GLY A 162 -14.03 10.92 34.40
N ARG A 163 -12.77 10.74 33.98
CA ARG A 163 -12.18 11.46 32.85
C ARG A 163 -12.47 10.70 31.58
N THR A 164 -13.00 11.39 30.58
CA THR A 164 -13.28 10.84 29.26
C THR A 164 -12.27 11.37 28.25
N THR A 165 -11.63 10.49 27.50
CA THR A 165 -10.83 10.83 26.30
C THR A 165 -11.48 10.18 25.09
N THR A 166 -11.76 10.95 24.04
CA THR A 166 -12.15 10.41 22.73
C THR A 166 -11.00 10.62 21.76
N ASN A 167 -10.59 9.56 21.06
CA ASN A 167 -9.58 9.61 20.01
C ASN A 167 -10.16 9.04 18.73
N ARG A 168 -9.88 9.70 17.61
CA ARG A 168 -10.24 9.20 16.29
C ARG A 168 -9.24 8.15 15.83
N VAL A 169 -9.76 6.98 15.51
CA VAL A 169 -9.03 5.88 14.90
C VAL A 169 -9.53 5.72 13.46
N LEU A 170 -8.66 5.23 12.58
CA LEU A 170 -9.00 4.93 11.20
C LEU A 170 -9.13 3.41 11.07
N ILE A 171 -10.32 2.94 10.71
CA ILE A 171 -10.47 1.64 10.06
C ILE A 171 -9.88 1.83 8.66
N LEU A 172 -8.65 1.36 8.51
CA LEU A 172 -8.06 1.20 7.20
C LEU A 172 -8.83 0.11 6.49
N ASN A 173 -9.60 0.47 5.45
CA ASN A 173 -9.95 -0.54 4.48
C ASN A 173 -8.67 -0.83 3.70
N ASN A 174 -8.02 -1.94 4.03
CA ASN A 174 -6.67 -2.28 3.56
C ASN A 174 -6.60 -2.59 2.06
N ALA A 175 -7.71 -2.40 1.34
CA ALA A 175 -7.85 -2.66 -0.07
C ALA A 175 -8.62 -1.52 -0.75
N ALA A 176 -7.88 -0.66 -1.47
CA ALA A 176 -8.34 -0.18 -2.78
C ALA A 176 -8.37 -1.39 -3.73
N GLY A 177 -9.27 -2.34 -3.43
CA GLY A 177 -9.43 -3.67 -4.04
C GLY A 177 -8.12 -4.37 -4.42
N GLY A 178 -7.21 -4.48 -3.45
CA GLY A 178 -5.94 -5.19 -3.61
C GLY A 178 -4.89 -4.48 -4.48
N LEU A 179 -5.01 -3.17 -4.74
CA LEU A 179 -3.92 -2.39 -5.31
C LEU A 179 -3.00 -1.85 -4.21
N ASN A 180 -1.71 -2.20 -4.28
CA ASN A 180 -0.68 -1.50 -3.51
C ASN A 180 -0.63 -0.02 -3.88
N ASP A 181 -0.21 0.79 -2.91
CA ASP A 181 0.13 2.19 -3.11
C ASP A 181 1.31 2.35 -4.09
N THR A 182 1.59 3.58 -4.52
CA THR A 182 2.62 3.85 -5.54
C THR A 182 3.99 4.18 -4.95
N GLY A 183 4.03 4.57 -3.67
CA GLY A 183 5.21 5.11 -3.00
C GLY A 183 5.52 6.60 -3.27
N VAL A 184 4.70 7.30 -4.08
CA VAL A 184 4.99 8.65 -4.57
C VAL A 184 4.60 9.73 -3.55
N THR A 185 5.41 9.92 -2.51
CA THR A 185 5.14 10.89 -1.41
C THR A 185 5.39 12.38 -1.77
N GLN A 186 5.49 12.74 -3.05
CA GLN A 186 5.87 14.10 -3.50
C GLN A 186 4.98 14.61 -4.63
N CYS A 187 4.80 15.93 -4.66
CA CYS A 187 3.96 16.64 -5.61
C CYS A 187 4.80 17.53 -6.52
N LEU A 188 4.39 17.71 -7.78
CA LEU A 188 4.93 18.75 -8.66
C LEU A 188 4.22 20.08 -8.42
N ASN A 189 5.00 21.12 -8.16
CA ASN A 189 4.48 22.49 -8.14
C ASN A 189 4.40 23.11 -9.55
N SER A 190 3.89 24.35 -9.61
CA SER A 190 3.78 25.13 -10.86
C SER A 190 5.11 25.40 -11.58
N ALA A 191 6.25 25.28 -10.90
CA ALA A 191 7.59 25.36 -11.47
C ALA A 191 8.15 23.99 -11.91
N ASN A 192 7.34 22.93 -11.91
CA ASN A 192 7.73 21.55 -12.19
C ASN A 192 8.79 20.96 -11.22
N ALA A 193 8.95 21.56 -10.03
CA ALA A 193 9.82 21.03 -8.99
C ALA A 193 9.05 20.07 -8.07
N LEU A 194 9.71 19.00 -7.64
CA LEU A 194 9.18 18.08 -6.63
C LEU A 194 9.26 18.71 -5.24
N VAL A 195 8.14 18.73 -4.54
CA VAL A 195 7.97 19.29 -3.20
C VAL A 195 7.08 18.39 -2.34
N ALA A 196 7.01 18.64 -1.03
CA ALA A 196 6.04 17.99 -0.17
C ALA A 196 4.61 18.40 -0.55
N CYS A 197 3.66 17.47 -0.53
CA CYS A 197 2.26 17.67 -0.93
C CYS A 197 1.41 18.50 0.05
N SER A 198 2.03 19.22 0.99
CA SER A 198 1.36 19.92 2.10
C SER A 198 0.76 21.28 1.72
N ALA A 199 0.83 21.71 0.47
CA ALA A 199 0.32 23.00 0.00
C ALA A 199 -1.03 22.85 -0.71
N THR A 200 -1.94 23.81 -0.50
CA THR A 200 -3.33 23.75 -0.98
C THR A 200 -3.48 23.85 -2.49
N ASP A 201 -2.45 24.28 -3.22
CA ASP A 201 -2.36 24.32 -4.67
C ASP A 201 -1.85 23.02 -5.31
N LEU A 202 -1.53 22.00 -4.49
CA LEU A 202 -0.97 20.71 -4.94
C LEU A 202 -1.93 19.53 -4.79
N ALA A 203 -3.17 19.78 -4.35
CA ALA A 203 -4.18 18.75 -4.11
C ALA A 203 -4.54 17.94 -5.39
N GLY A 204 -4.92 16.67 -5.20
CA GLY A 204 -5.31 15.77 -6.30
C GLY A 204 -4.15 15.10 -7.03
N GLN A 205 -2.93 15.27 -6.52
CA GLN A 205 -1.75 14.50 -6.89
C GLN A 205 -1.58 13.28 -5.98
N ASP A 206 -0.86 12.27 -6.46
CA ASP A 206 -0.73 10.95 -5.82
C ASP A 206 -0.38 11.04 -4.32
N GLY A 207 0.81 11.54 -3.95
CA GLY A 207 1.27 11.67 -2.55
C GLY A 207 0.52 12.68 -1.67
N SER A 208 -0.67 13.12 -2.07
CA SER A 208 -1.61 13.83 -1.19
C SER A 208 -2.71 12.93 -0.62
N ALA A 209 -2.78 11.66 -1.04
CA ALA A 209 -3.82 10.70 -0.65
C ALA A 209 -3.34 9.23 -0.81
N GLY A 210 -4.02 8.28 -0.18
CA GLY A 210 -3.56 6.88 -0.10
C GLY A 210 -2.98 6.52 1.28
N ARG A 211 -2.35 5.34 1.39
CA ARG A 211 -1.71 4.89 2.64
C ARG A 211 -0.46 5.70 2.95
N ASP A 212 0.25 6.21 1.95
CA ASP A 212 1.44 7.03 2.14
C ASP A 212 1.14 8.43 2.73
N ALA A 213 -0.06 8.98 2.51
CA ALA A 213 -0.48 10.27 3.04
C ALA A 213 -0.84 10.23 4.54
N SER A 214 -1.08 9.04 5.12
CA SER A 214 -1.47 8.86 6.52
C SER A 214 -0.27 8.46 7.40
N ALA A 215 -0.06 9.22 8.48
CA ALA A 215 0.99 8.95 9.46
C ALA A 215 0.82 7.62 10.23
N LEU A 216 -0.37 6.99 10.17
CA LEU A 216 -0.66 5.68 10.77
C LEU A 216 -0.27 4.50 9.86
N THR A 217 0.03 4.76 8.60
CA THR A 217 0.27 3.76 7.54
C THR A 217 1.57 3.99 6.77
N ASN A 218 2.25 5.10 7.04
CA ASN A 218 3.54 5.46 6.45
C ASN A 218 4.64 5.58 7.53
N ASP A 219 4.56 4.76 8.59
CA ASP A 219 5.60 4.67 9.62
C ASP A 219 6.79 3.77 9.21
N GLY A 220 6.64 2.99 8.12
CA GLY A 220 7.64 2.06 7.61
C GLY A 220 7.66 0.70 8.30
N ALA A 221 6.80 0.45 9.30
CA ALA A 221 6.86 -0.74 10.14
C ALA A 221 6.47 -2.01 9.38
N ASP A 222 5.41 -1.95 8.57
CA ASP A 222 4.93 -3.04 7.70
C ASP A 222 5.42 -2.89 6.25
N GLY A 223 5.52 -1.67 5.73
CA GLY A 223 6.14 -1.34 4.45
C GLY A 223 6.42 0.15 4.31
N ARG A 224 7.33 0.50 3.40
CA ARG A 224 7.63 1.89 3.05
C ARG A 224 6.44 2.54 2.34
N SER A 225 6.18 3.84 2.56
CA SER A 225 5.38 4.69 1.66
C SER A 225 4.09 4.04 1.12
N GLY A 226 3.26 3.51 2.02
CA GLY A 226 1.96 2.94 1.66
C GLY A 226 1.96 1.48 1.20
N PHE A 227 3.11 0.80 1.11
CA PHE A 227 3.19 -0.67 0.98
C PHE A 227 2.98 -1.39 2.33
N SER A 228 2.58 -2.66 2.31
CA SER A 228 2.41 -3.47 3.54
C SER A 228 2.84 -4.93 3.34
N PHE A 229 3.91 -5.33 4.03
CA PHE A 229 4.58 -6.62 3.85
C PHE A 229 4.88 -7.30 5.19
N ALA A 230 4.37 -8.53 5.36
CA ALA A 230 4.65 -9.37 6.52
C ALA A 230 5.55 -10.56 6.15
N THR A 231 6.54 -10.87 6.98
CA THR A 231 7.41 -12.04 6.78
C THR A 231 6.63 -13.34 6.94
N ALA A 232 6.84 -14.28 6.01
CA ALA A 232 6.17 -15.58 5.94
C ALA A 232 7.18 -16.73 5.74
N GLY A 233 6.73 -17.97 5.86
CA GLY A 233 7.51 -19.16 5.51
C GLY A 233 8.84 -19.29 6.26
N GLY A 234 8.89 -18.88 7.54
CA GLY A 234 10.12 -18.92 8.35
C GLY A 234 11.20 -17.90 7.96
N GLY A 235 10.85 -16.87 7.18
CA GLY A 235 11.81 -15.88 6.69
C GLY A 235 12.40 -16.21 5.31
N ALA A 236 11.71 -17.02 4.51
CA ALA A 236 12.01 -17.23 3.09
C ALA A 236 11.03 -16.50 2.14
N CYS A 237 9.82 -16.15 2.62
CA CYS A 237 8.80 -15.47 1.82
C CYS A 237 8.25 -14.23 2.52
N VAL A 238 7.51 -13.42 1.77
CA VAL A 238 6.74 -12.27 2.25
C VAL A 238 5.29 -12.43 1.79
N GLN A 239 4.35 -12.16 2.69
CA GLN A 239 2.96 -11.92 2.32
C GLN A 239 2.71 -10.42 2.19
N ASP A 240 2.27 -10.01 1.01
CA ASP A 240 1.67 -8.71 0.77
C ASP A 240 0.29 -8.67 1.44
N GLN A 241 0.09 -7.73 2.37
CA GLN A 241 -1.13 -7.61 3.16
C GLN A 241 -2.24 -6.79 2.47
N VAL A 242 -1.93 -6.19 1.32
CA VAL A 242 -2.89 -5.46 0.47
C VAL A 242 -3.46 -6.40 -0.58
N THR A 243 -2.60 -7.11 -1.33
CA THR A 243 -3.03 -8.06 -2.37
C THR A 243 -3.38 -9.44 -1.82
N GLY A 244 -2.88 -9.81 -0.64
CA GLY A 244 -2.93 -11.17 -0.09
C GLY A 244 -1.96 -12.16 -0.74
N LEU A 245 -1.18 -11.73 -1.74
CA LEU A 245 -0.24 -12.58 -2.48
C LEU A 245 1.02 -12.88 -1.66
N PHE A 246 1.63 -14.03 -1.96
CA PHE A 246 2.89 -14.46 -1.35
C PHE A 246 4.02 -14.36 -2.35
N TRP A 247 5.14 -13.80 -1.94
CA TRP A 247 6.31 -13.53 -2.77
C TRP A 247 7.53 -14.24 -2.20
N ASP A 248 8.29 -14.93 -3.04
CA ASP A 248 9.60 -15.48 -2.71
C ASP A 248 10.56 -14.30 -2.49
N MET A 249 11.30 -14.26 -1.37
CA MET A 249 12.26 -13.17 -1.10
C MET A 249 13.54 -13.26 -1.94
N THR A 250 13.82 -14.42 -2.54
CA THR A 250 14.93 -14.61 -3.46
C THR A 250 14.49 -14.30 -4.89
N SER A 251 15.17 -13.35 -5.53
CA SER A 251 15.01 -13.10 -6.96
C SER A 251 16.16 -13.77 -7.72
N ALA A 252 15.84 -14.54 -8.76
CA ALA A 252 16.87 -15.05 -9.66
C ALA A 252 17.32 -13.91 -10.56
N ALA A 253 18.58 -13.47 -10.41
CA ALA A 253 19.03 -12.19 -10.96
C ALA A 253 19.12 -12.12 -12.50
N SER A 254 19.14 -13.25 -13.20
CA SER A 254 19.26 -13.27 -14.67
C SER A 254 18.90 -14.66 -15.23
N VAL A 255 17.69 -14.82 -15.77
CA VAL A 255 17.17 -16.08 -16.34
C VAL A 255 16.41 -15.87 -17.66
N THR A 256 16.27 -16.93 -18.46
CA THR A 256 15.30 -16.96 -19.56
C THR A 256 13.90 -17.17 -19.01
N LEU A 257 12.85 -16.80 -19.78
CA LEU A 257 11.46 -17.01 -19.37
C LEU A 257 11.16 -18.48 -19.03
N ALA A 258 11.66 -19.41 -19.85
CA ALA A 258 11.49 -20.85 -19.62
C ALA A 258 12.22 -21.35 -18.36
N ALA A 259 13.40 -20.81 -18.05
CA ALA A 259 14.08 -21.09 -16.79
C ALA A 259 13.34 -20.49 -15.58
N GLY A 260 12.69 -19.34 -15.74
CA GLY A 260 11.79 -18.77 -14.74
C GLY A 260 10.59 -19.67 -14.42
N GLN A 261 9.97 -20.28 -15.44
CA GLN A 261 8.92 -21.28 -15.20
C GLN A 261 9.46 -22.52 -14.47
N ALA A 262 10.64 -23.02 -14.85
CA ALA A 262 11.26 -24.17 -14.17
C ALA A 262 11.58 -23.90 -12.68
N LEU A 263 11.86 -22.64 -12.30
CA LEU A 263 11.99 -22.24 -10.89
C LEU A 263 10.65 -22.33 -10.15
N ALA A 264 9.54 -21.93 -10.77
CA ALA A 264 8.21 -22.08 -10.19
C ALA A 264 7.84 -23.56 -9.99
N ASP A 265 8.09 -24.39 -11.00
CA ASP A 265 7.83 -25.84 -10.94
C ASP A 265 8.66 -26.51 -9.81
N ALA A 266 9.93 -26.11 -9.64
CA ALA A 266 10.79 -26.57 -8.56
C ALA A 266 10.33 -26.08 -7.17
N ALA A 267 9.91 -24.82 -7.05
CA ALA A 267 9.33 -24.27 -5.81
C ALA A 267 8.07 -25.03 -5.39
N ASN A 268 7.23 -25.41 -6.35
CA ASN A 268 6.03 -26.22 -6.12
C ASN A 268 6.36 -27.65 -5.69
N ALA A 269 7.29 -28.32 -6.38
CA ALA A 269 7.74 -29.67 -6.02
C ALA A 269 8.39 -29.74 -4.62
N GLY A 270 9.08 -28.67 -4.21
CA GLY A 270 9.69 -28.54 -2.88
C GLY A 270 8.77 -28.00 -1.79
N ALA A 271 7.50 -27.69 -2.10
CA ALA A 271 6.56 -27.00 -1.20
C ALA A 271 7.15 -25.73 -0.56
N HIS A 272 7.79 -24.88 -1.36
CA HIS A 272 8.52 -23.68 -0.88
C HIS A 272 7.60 -22.79 -0.03
N CYS A 273 8.07 -22.39 1.16
CA CYS A 273 7.29 -21.70 2.20
C CYS A 273 5.94 -22.38 2.58
N GLY A 274 5.83 -23.70 2.42
CA GLY A 274 4.62 -24.47 2.67
C GLY A 274 3.57 -24.35 1.56
N ARG A 275 3.96 -23.84 0.38
CA ARG A 275 3.07 -23.55 -0.76
C ARG A 275 3.47 -24.32 -2.01
N SER A 276 2.47 -24.66 -2.81
CA SER A 276 2.61 -25.40 -4.09
C SER A 276 1.80 -24.75 -5.23
N ASP A 277 1.54 -23.45 -5.10
CA ASP A 277 0.82 -22.59 -6.04
C ASP A 277 1.71 -21.44 -6.58
N TRP A 278 3.02 -21.65 -6.59
CA TRP A 278 4.02 -20.73 -7.15
C TRP A 278 3.96 -20.67 -8.66
N ARG A 279 4.16 -19.47 -9.19
CA ARG A 279 4.11 -19.14 -10.62
C ARG A 279 4.93 -17.88 -10.90
N LEU A 280 5.15 -17.61 -12.19
CA LEU A 280 5.53 -16.27 -12.63
C LEU A 280 4.38 -15.29 -12.34
N PRO A 281 4.68 -14.06 -11.91
CA PRO A 281 3.67 -13.03 -11.65
C PRO A 281 3.11 -12.49 -12.96
N THR A 282 1.88 -11.99 -12.92
CA THR A 282 1.34 -11.17 -14.01
C THR A 282 2.00 -9.78 -14.03
N ALA A 283 1.86 -9.07 -15.14
CA ALA A 283 2.33 -7.69 -15.27
C ALA A 283 1.74 -6.76 -14.19
N ALA A 284 0.44 -6.87 -13.90
CA ALA A 284 -0.22 -6.09 -12.87
C ALA A 284 0.31 -6.39 -11.46
N GLU A 285 0.49 -7.66 -11.10
CA GLU A 285 1.00 -8.06 -9.77
C GLU A 285 2.43 -7.58 -9.55
N LEU A 286 3.32 -7.75 -10.54
CA LEU A 286 4.72 -7.35 -10.40
C LEU A 286 4.90 -5.82 -10.45
N MET A 287 4.08 -5.12 -11.24
CA MET A 287 4.00 -3.65 -11.24
C MET A 287 3.52 -3.11 -9.89
N GLY A 288 2.64 -3.85 -9.21
CA GLY A 288 2.16 -3.58 -7.86
C GLY A 288 3.24 -3.67 -6.78
N LEU A 289 4.47 -4.11 -7.08
CA LEU A 289 5.60 -4.06 -6.15
C LEU A 289 6.53 -2.86 -6.38
N VAL A 290 6.28 -2.05 -7.42
CA VAL A 290 7.16 -0.93 -7.78
C VAL A 290 6.90 0.27 -6.87
N ASP A 291 7.84 0.56 -5.98
CA ASP A 291 7.91 1.84 -5.25
C ASP A 291 8.47 2.92 -6.19
N ALA A 292 7.56 3.72 -6.75
CA ALA A 292 7.89 4.78 -7.68
C ALA A 292 8.49 6.02 -7.00
N GLY A 293 8.48 6.12 -5.67
CA GLY A 293 9.11 7.17 -4.87
C GLY A 293 10.59 6.93 -4.55
N LEU A 294 11.12 5.72 -4.79
CA LEU A 294 12.57 5.45 -4.62
C LEU A 294 13.41 6.12 -5.71
N THR A 295 14.43 6.87 -5.29
CA THR A 295 15.29 7.67 -6.19
C THR A 295 16.57 6.94 -6.62
N SER A 296 16.92 5.82 -5.98
CA SER A 296 18.15 5.07 -6.26
C SER A 296 17.99 3.58 -5.92
N GLY A 297 18.83 2.73 -6.51
CA GLY A 297 18.74 1.28 -6.35
C GLY A 297 17.58 0.68 -7.15
N ALA A 298 17.07 -0.47 -6.67
CA ALA A 298 15.85 -1.07 -7.21
C ALA A 298 14.62 -0.41 -6.58
N ARG A 299 13.62 -0.08 -7.39
CA ARG A 299 12.35 0.57 -7.03
C ARG A 299 11.36 -0.45 -6.45
N ILE A 300 11.70 -1.01 -5.30
CA ILE A 300 10.94 -2.05 -4.61
C ILE A 300 11.29 -2.01 -3.12
N ASP A 301 10.34 -2.33 -2.23
CA ASP A 301 10.59 -2.34 -0.79
C ASP A 301 11.66 -3.39 -0.41
N PRO A 302 12.74 -3.01 0.31
CA PRO A 302 13.75 -3.95 0.78
C PRO A 302 13.24 -5.13 1.64
N LYS A 303 12.04 -5.02 2.23
CA LYS A 303 11.36 -6.12 2.94
C LYS A 303 11.11 -7.33 2.03
N LEU A 304 10.96 -7.12 0.73
CA LEU A 304 10.86 -8.19 -0.28
C LEU A 304 12.21 -8.86 -0.58
N GLY A 305 13.29 -8.51 0.13
CA GLY A 305 14.62 -9.06 -0.09
C GLY A 305 15.34 -8.46 -1.30
N THR A 306 16.54 -8.97 -1.57
CA THR A 306 17.43 -8.40 -2.59
C THR A 306 16.85 -8.54 -4.00
N THR A 307 16.70 -7.39 -4.67
CA THR A 307 16.22 -7.30 -6.06
C THR A 307 17.23 -6.52 -6.88
N ALA A 308 17.55 -7.01 -8.09
CA ALA A 308 18.39 -6.28 -9.02
C ALA A 308 17.60 -5.13 -9.70
N ALA A 309 18.24 -3.98 -9.89
CA ALA A 309 17.65 -2.80 -10.54
C ALA A 309 17.60 -2.94 -12.07
N ILE A 310 16.90 -3.97 -12.55
CA ILE A 310 16.73 -4.33 -13.96
C ILE A 310 15.29 -4.80 -14.23
N ALA A 311 14.94 -4.95 -15.51
CA ALA A 311 13.76 -5.68 -15.95
C ALA A 311 13.69 -7.12 -15.41
N SER A 312 12.49 -7.49 -14.98
CA SER A 312 12.09 -8.79 -14.45
C SER A 312 10.95 -9.36 -15.30
N TRP A 313 11.02 -10.66 -15.61
CA TRP A 313 10.00 -11.37 -16.36
C TRP A 313 8.66 -11.44 -15.63
N THR A 314 7.58 -11.37 -16.41
CA THR A 314 6.22 -11.74 -16.01
C THR A 314 5.75 -12.95 -16.83
N GLY A 315 4.75 -13.68 -16.31
CA GLY A 315 4.02 -14.71 -17.04
C GLY A 315 2.99 -14.15 -18.03
N THR A 316 2.84 -12.83 -18.14
CA THR A 316 1.88 -12.19 -19.04
C THR A 316 2.47 -12.06 -20.44
N THR A 317 1.94 -12.80 -21.40
CA THR A 317 2.23 -12.63 -22.84
C THR A 317 1.64 -11.32 -23.36
N TYR A 318 2.33 -10.66 -24.29
CA TYR A 318 1.84 -9.44 -24.93
C TYR A 318 0.79 -9.76 -26.00
N ALA A 319 -0.38 -9.11 -25.93
CA ALA A 319 -1.49 -9.33 -26.85
C ALA A 319 -1.17 -8.99 -28.32
N GLY A 320 -0.33 -7.97 -28.56
CA GLY A 320 0.03 -7.53 -29.90
C GLY A 320 1.08 -8.40 -30.61
N ASP A 321 1.86 -9.20 -29.86
CA ASP A 321 2.82 -10.17 -30.41
C ASP A 321 3.08 -11.29 -29.39
N THR A 322 2.54 -12.47 -29.65
CA THR A 322 2.63 -13.65 -28.74
C THR A 322 4.06 -14.19 -28.55
N ARG A 323 5.04 -13.64 -29.27
CA ARG A 323 6.47 -13.91 -29.09
C ARG A 323 7.13 -13.00 -28.05
N ALA A 324 6.39 -12.03 -27.50
CA ALA A 324 6.84 -11.12 -26.46
C ALA A 324 6.07 -11.32 -25.15
N ASN A 325 6.76 -11.10 -24.04
CA ASN A 325 6.20 -11.10 -22.70
C ASN A 325 6.41 -9.73 -22.05
N TRP A 326 5.50 -9.36 -21.16
CA TRP A 326 5.66 -8.17 -20.33
C TRP A 326 6.80 -8.35 -19.32
N VAL A 327 7.48 -7.24 -19.06
CA VAL A 327 8.54 -7.09 -18.06
C VAL A 327 8.25 -5.86 -17.22
N VAL A 328 8.67 -5.92 -15.96
CA VAL A 328 8.65 -4.77 -15.04
C VAL A 328 10.10 -4.42 -14.71
N ASP A 329 10.51 -3.19 -15.00
CA ASP A 329 11.88 -2.73 -14.80
C ASP A 329 12.06 -2.05 -13.46
N PHE A 330 12.74 -2.71 -12.52
CA PHE A 330 12.96 -2.17 -11.19
C PHE A 330 14.04 -1.06 -11.13
N GLY A 331 14.75 -0.74 -12.21
CA GLY A 331 15.64 0.44 -12.24
C GLY A 331 14.88 1.74 -12.52
N SER A 332 13.92 1.67 -13.43
CA SER A 332 13.10 2.79 -13.91
C SER A 332 11.71 2.86 -13.30
N GLY A 333 11.13 1.72 -12.93
CA GLY A 333 9.75 1.51 -12.50
C GLY A 333 8.76 1.27 -13.66
N ALA A 334 9.26 1.18 -14.90
CA ALA A 334 8.42 1.08 -16.09
C ALA A 334 7.90 -0.35 -16.35
N VAL A 335 6.76 -0.43 -17.03
CA VAL A 335 6.16 -1.67 -17.54
C VAL A 335 6.18 -1.61 -19.07
N ALA A 336 6.82 -2.60 -19.69
CA ALA A 336 7.05 -2.71 -21.13
C ALA A 336 7.06 -4.19 -21.55
N PHE A 337 7.14 -4.48 -22.86
CA PHE A 337 7.25 -5.85 -23.37
C PHE A 337 8.58 -6.10 -24.08
N GLU A 338 9.08 -7.34 -23.98
CA GLU A 338 10.34 -7.79 -24.58
C GLU A 338 10.16 -9.16 -25.25
N SER A 339 10.86 -9.38 -26.38
CA SER A 339 10.71 -10.59 -27.19
C SER A 339 11.36 -11.80 -26.53
N ALA A 340 10.53 -12.77 -26.10
CA ALA A 340 10.96 -14.04 -25.53
C ALA A 340 11.65 -14.96 -26.55
N THR A 341 11.37 -14.82 -27.86
CA THR A 341 11.98 -15.62 -28.93
C THR A 341 13.25 -15.02 -29.56
N ASN A 342 13.76 -13.91 -29.03
CA ASN A 342 14.96 -13.28 -29.57
C ASN A 342 16.19 -14.15 -29.24
N PRO A 343 17.07 -14.54 -30.18
CA PRO A 343 18.30 -15.27 -29.83
C PRO A 343 19.32 -14.42 -29.06
N LEU A 344 19.13 -13.09 -29.00
CA LEU A 344 19.78 -12.18 -28.06
C LEU A 344 18.95 -11.98 -26.76
N ALA A 345 18.01 -12.89 -26.45
CA ALA A 345 17.10 -12.78 -25.30
C ALA A 345 17.89 -12.46 -24.04
N LYS A 346 17.68 -11.23 -23.55
CA LYS A 346 18.29 -10.74 -22.34
C LYS A 346 17.79 -11.63 -21.20
N SER A 347 18.71 -12.21 -20.44
CA SER A 347 18.38 -12.88 -19.20
C SER A 347 17.96 -11.82 -18.17
N PHE A 348 16.65 -11.68 -17.96
CA PHE A 348 16.05 -10.74 -17.02
C PHE A 348 15.95 -11.35 -15.62
N ALA A 349 15.69 -10.52 -14.61
CA ALA A 349 15.38 -11.06 -13.28
C ALA A 349 14.08 -11.87 -13.31
N THR A 350 13.83 -12.69 -12.29
CA THR A 350 12.48 -13.13 -11.98
C THR A 350 12.29 -13.29 -10.47
N ARG A 351 11.05 -13.13 -10.03
CA ARG A 351 10.57 -13.31 -8.67
C ARG A 351 9.29 -14.11 -8.76
N LEU A 352 9.16 -15.16 -7.94
CA LEU A 352 7.97 -16.00 -7.93
C LEU A 352 6.88 -15.38 -7.05
N VAL A 353 5.63 -15.61 -7.45
CA VAL A 353 4.43 -15.28 -6.66
C VAL A 353 3.58 -16.52 -6.46
N ALA A 354 2.87 -16.60 -5.35
CA ALA A 354 1.89 -17.62 -5.03
C ALA A 354 0.56 -16.97 -4.59
N GLY A 355 -0.54 -17.67 -4.85
CA GLY A 355 -1.91 -17.15 -4.75
C GLY A 355 -2.58 -17.04 -6.13
N THR A 356 -3.92 -16.91 -6.12
CA THR A 356 -4.77 -16.88 -7.31
C THR A 356 -4.46 -15.67 -8.20
N ALA A 357 -4.10 -15.91 -9.45
CA ALA A 357 -3.94 -14.85 -10.45
C ALA A 357 -5.30 -14.23 -10.80
N ALA A 358 -5.37 -12.90 -10.82
CA ALA A 358 -6.48 -12.20 -11.42
C ALA A 358 -6.45 -12.39 -12.95
N THR A 359 -7.40 -13.13 -13.51
CA THR A 359 -7.53 -13.30 -14.97
C THR A 359 -8.29 -12.14 -15.59
N ASP A 360 -7.84 -11.66 -16.74
CA ASP A 360 -8.60 -10.70 -17.55
C ASP A 360 -9.51 -11.40 -18.56
N ALA A 361 -10.65 -10.75 -18.81
CA ALA A 361 -11.65 -11.17 -19.76
C ALA A 361 -11.21 -10.93 -21.20
N ASP A 362 -11.90 -11.53 -22.18
CA ASP A 362 -11.79 -11.10 -23.58
C ASP A 362 -12.23 -9.63 -23.73
N CYS A 363 -11.68 -8.93 -24.73
CA CYS A 363 -11.84 -7.48 -24.93
C CYS A 363 -13.31 -7.05 -25.06
N ASP A 364 -14.12 -7.86 -25.73
CA ASP A 364 -15.55 -7.65 -25.94
C ASP A 364 -16.44 -8.47 -25.01
N SER A 365 -15.87 -9.15 -24.01
CA SER A 365 -16.65 -9.97 -23.07
C SER A 365 -17.68 -9.14 -22.32
N THR A 366 -18.93 -9.60 -22.33
CA THR A 366 -20.04 -9.03 -21.56
C THR A 366 -20.40 -9.85 -20.32
N THR A 367 -19.80 -11.04 -20.17
CA THR A 367 -20.18 -12.05 -19.17
C THR A 367 -19.35 -11.99 -17.88
N THR A 368 -18.24 -11.26 -17.88
CA THR A 368 -17.37 -11.12 -16.69
C THR A 368 -17.83 -9.99 -15.77
N PRO A 369 -18.04 -10.26 -14.46
CA PRO A 369 -18.67 -9.31 -13.54
C PRO A 369 -17.73 -8.25 -12.93
N ARG A 370 -16.46 -8.14 -13.35
CA ARG A 370 -15.51 -7.15 -12.79
C ARG A 370 -16.03 -5.72 -12.89
N TYR A 371 -16.64 -5.37 -14.03
CA TYR A 371 -17.08 -4.01 -14.29
C TYR A 371 -18.61 -3.98 -14.40
N THR A 372 -19.24 -3.20 -13.53
CA THR A 372 -20.67 -2.93 -13.53
C THR A 372 -20.90 -1.57 -14.18
N ASP A 373 -21.66 -1.54 -15.27
CA ASP A 373 -22.16 -0.30 -15.85
C ASP A 373 -23.35 0.19 -15.02
N ASN A 374 -23.24 1.42 -14.48
CA ASN A 374 -24.25 2.01 -13.61
C ASN A 374 -25.38 2.70 -14.41
N GLY A 375 -25.34 2.67 -15.74
CA GLY A 375 -26.36 3.26 -16.63
C GLY A 375 -26.39 4.79 -16.69
N ASN A 376 -25.48 5.45 -15.97
CA ASN A 376 -25.38 6.91 -15.84
C ASN A 376 -24.09 7.49 -16.46
N GLY A 377 -23.33 6.69 -17.22
CA GLY A 377 -22.01 7.07 -17.76
C GLY A 377 -20.83 6.80 -16.82
N THR A 378 -21.05 6.03 -15.74
CA THR A 378 -19.98 5.58 -14.83
C THR A 378 -19.90 4.05 -14.78
N ILE A 379 -18.69 3.53 -14.57
CA ILE A 379 -18.39 2.10 -14.41
C ILE A 379 -17.84 1.88 -13.00
N SER A 380 -18.44 0.96 -12.26
CA SER A 380 -17.91 0.48 -10.97
C SER A 380 -17.00 -0.73 -11.22
N ASP A 381 -15.76 -0.71 -10.75
CA ASP A 381 -14.84 -1.84 -10.79
C ASP A 381 -14.87 -2.62 -9.47
N THR A 382 -15.51 -3.79 -9.48
CA THR A 382 -15.65 -4.65 -8.29
C THR A 382 -14.33 -5.32 -7.89
N ARG A 383 -13.27 -5.26 -8.71
CA ARG A 383 -11.94 -5.74 -8.33
C ARG A 383 -11.24 -4.72 -7.45
N THR A 384 -11.26 -3.45 -7.83
CA THR A 384 -10.48 -2.35 -7.20
C THR A 384 -11.30 -1.47 -6.25
N GLY A 385 -12.63 -1.58 -6.27
CA GLY A 385 -13.53 -0.67 -5.55
C GLY A 385 -13.70 0.71 -6.20
N LEU A 386 -12.93 1.01 -7.24
CA LEU A 386 -12.90 2.30 -7.91
C LEU A 386 -14.13 2.51 -8.80
N MET A 387 -14.63 3.74 -8.85
CA MET A 387 -15.63 4.15 -9.83
C MET A 387 -15.02 5.08 -10.86
N TRP A 388 -15.25 4.75 -12.13
CA TRP A 388 -14.64 5.39 -13.29
C TRP A 388 -15.67 6.11 -14.13
N MET A 389 -15.26 7.17 -14.82
CA MET A 389 -16.02 7.63 -15.99
C MET A 389 -15.94 6.59 -17.10
N GLN A 390 -17.08 6.26 -17.72
CA GLN A 390 -17.17 5.30 -18.81
C GLN A 390 -16.45 5.78 -20.07
N CYS A 391 -16.55 7.08 -20.36
CA CYS A 391 -15.87 7.74 -21.47
C CYS A 391 -14.60 8.47 -21.03
N VAL A 392 -13.62 8.58 -21.93
CA VAL A 392 -12.54 9.57 -21.75
C VAL A 392 -13.12 10.98 -21.90
N ASP A 393 -12.45 11.96 -21.31
CA ASP A 393 -12.87 13.35 -21.33
C ASP A 393 -13.12 13.87 -22.76
N GLY A 394 -14.21 14.60 -22.96
CA GLY A 394 -14.69 15.07 -24.28
C GLY A 394 -15.56 14.08 -25.07
N LEU A 395 -15.61 12.80 -24.69
CA LEU A 395 -16.54 11.81 -25.24
C LEU A 395 -17.75 11.58 -24.32
N SER A 396 -18.87 11.16 -24.91
CA SER A 396 -20.15 10.96 -24.21
C SER A 396 -21.08 9.98 -24.94
N GLY A 397 -22.19 9.61 -24.28
CA GLY A 397 -23.12 8.57 -24.71
C GLY A 397 -22.67 7.16 -24.28
N SER A 398 -23.57 6.18 -24.27
CA SER A 398 -23.30 4.81 -23.80
C SER A 398 -22.23 4.06 -24.61
N SER A 399 -21.98 4.46 -25.85
CA SER A 399 -20.89 3.94 -26.70
C SER A 399 -19.68 4.88 -26.78
N CYS A 400 -19.67 5.98 -26.01
CA CYS A 400 -18.68 7.04 -26.06
C CYS A 400 -18.39 7.61 -27.47
N ALA A 401 -19.39 7.57 -28.37
CA ALA A 401 -19.25 7.99 -29.77
C ALA A 401 -19.65 9.46 -30.03
N THR A 402 -20.15 10.17 -29.01
CA THR A 402 -20.58 11.57 -29.15
C THR A 402 -19.52 12.52 -28.60
N GLY A 403 -19.03 13.43 -29.43
CA GLY A 403 -17.97 14.39 -29.11
C GLY A 403 -16.61 13.97 -29.69
N SER A 404 -15.53 14.47 -29.10
CA SER A 404 -14.15 14.13 -29.47
C SER A 404 -13.31 13.99 -28.20
N ALA A 405 -12.41 13.01 -28.16
CA ALA A 405 -11.50 12.84 -27.02
C ALA A 405 -10.63 14.10 -26.83
N THR A 406 -10.74 14.72 -25.66
CA THR A 406 -9.98 15.92 -25.28
C THR A 406 -8.60 15.51 -24.77
N THR A 407 -7.55 16.08 -25.38
CA THR A 407 -6.18 15.96 -24.89
C THR A 407 -5.79 17.19 -24.07
N HIS A 408 -5.17 16.96 -22.91
CA HIS A 408 -4.65 18.02 -22.04
C HIS A 408 -3.15 18.15 -22.25
N ALA A 409 -2.67 19.37 -22.50
CA ALA A 409 -1.30 19.66 -22.95
C ALA A 409 -0.24 19.68 -21.83
N SER A 410 -0.66 19.62 -20.56
CA SER A 410 0.23 19.54 -19.40
C SER A 410 -0.44 18.81 -18.23
N PHE A 411 0.38 18.34 -17.30
CA PHE A 411 -0.06 17.77 -16.03
C PHE A 411 -0.92 18.76 -15.22
N SER A 412 -0.54 20.04 -15.18
CA SER A 412 -1.32 21.10 -14.54
C SER A 412 -2.67 21.34 -15.20
N ALA A 413 -2.78 21.22 -16.52
CA ALA A 413 -4.05 21.31 -17.24
C ALA A 413 -4.95 20.11 -16.93
N ALA A 414 -4.38 18.90 -16.79
CA ALA A 414 -5.12 17.70 -16.40
C ALA A 414 -5.69 17.82 -14.97
N LEU A 415 -4.88 18.26 -14.00
CA LEU A 415 -5.34 18.55 -12.63
C LEU A 415 -6.45 19.62 -12.63
N ALA A 416 -6.26 20.73 -13.35
CA ALA A 416 -7.29 21.77 -13.47
C ALA A 416 -8.58 21.25 -14.12
N ARG A 417 -8.50 20.27 -15.03
CA ARG A 417 -9.69 19.64 -15.63
C ARG A 417 -10.50 18.85 -14.61
N ALA A 418 -9.87 18.12 -13.69
CA ALA A 418 -10.59 17.43 -12.61
C ALA A 418 -11.37 18.42 -11.74
N THR A 419 -10.73 19.53 -11.33
CA THR A 419 -11.40 20.61 -10.58
C THR A 419 -12.56 21.24 -11.35
N ALA A 420 -12.37 21.53 -12.64
CA ALA A 420 -13.42 22.09 -13.50
C ALA A 420 -14.60 21.13 -13.69
N VAL A 421 -14.32 19.82 -13.73
CA VAL A 421 -15.34 18.76 -13.78
C VAL A 421 -16.18 18.70 -12.50
N ASN A 422 -15.56 18.87 -11.33
CA ASN A 422 -16.28 18.86 -10.05
C ASN A 422 -17.11 20.13 -9.80
N ALA A 423 -16.78 21.23 -10.48
CA ALA A 423 -17.54 22.48 -10.44
C ALA A 423 -18.77 22.48 -11.37
N ASP A 424 -18.83 21.60 -12.37
CA ASP A 424 -19.93 21.50 -13.33
C ASP A 424 -21.05 20.57 -12.83
N ALA A 425 -21.98 21.15 -12.08
CA ALA A 425 -23.15 20.45 -11.53
C ALA A 425 -24.16 19.95 -12.60
N ALA A 426 -23.95 20.22 -13.90
CA ALA A 426 -24.87 19.87 -14.98
C ALA A 426 -24.23 19.01 -16.10
N GLY A 427 -22.92 18.76 -16.04
CA GLY A 427 -22.15 18.18 -17.15
C GLY A 427 -21.86 16.68 -17.07
N ALA A 428 -22.12 15.98 -18.19
CA ALA A 428 -21.54 14.67 -18.52
C ALA A 428 -21.75 13.52 -17.50
N GLY A 429 -22.96 13.38 -16.94
CA GLY A 429 -23.38 12.20 -16.17
C GLY A 429 -22.96 12.18 -14.70
N LYS A 430 -22.53 13.33 -14.15
CA LYS A 430 -21.82 13.40 -12.87
C LYS A 430 -22.73 13.91 -11.76
N THR A 431 -23.42 12.98 -11.10
CA THR A 431 -24.05 13.21 -9.79
C THR A 431 -23.04 13.32 -8.64
N TYR A 432 -21.75 13.40 -8.95
CA TYR A 432 -20.63 13.35 -8.01
C TYR A 432 -19.63 14.47 -8.32
N ASN A 433 -19.01 15.02 -7.28
CA ASN A 433 -18.13 16.20 -7.31
C ASN A 433 -16.75 15.94 -6.66
N ASP A 434 -16.35 14.67 -6.58
CA ASP A 434 -15.14 14.13 -5.97
C ASP A 434 -14.24 13.42 -7.01
N TRP A 435 -14.38 13.76 -8.29
CA TRP A 435 -13.58 13.18 -9.37
C TRP A 435 -12.14 13.69 -9.33
N ARG A 436 -11.18 12.79 -9.55
CA ARG A 436 -9.75 13.08 -9.53
C ARG A 436 -9.02 12.35 -10.66
N LEU A 437 -7.76 12.72 -10.86
CA LEU A 437 -6.84 11.92 -11.65
C LEU A 437 -6.58 10.60 -10.89
N PRO A 438 -6.58 9.45 -11.60
CA PRO A 438 -6.10 8.19 -11.05
C PRO A 438 -4.59 8.20 -10.95
N ASN A 439 -4.03 7.53 -9.95
CA ASN A 439 -2.59 7.30 -9.87
C ASN A 439 -2.12 6.23 -10.86
N ARG A 440 -0.80 6.02 -10.94
CA ARG A 440 -0.21 5.04 -11.88
C ARG A 440 -0.75 3.62 -11.71
N ASN A 441 -1.00 3.16 -10.48
CA ASN A 441 -1.48 1.80 -10.22
C ASN A 441 -2.98 1.68 -10.52
N GLU A 442 -3.76 2.66 -10.10
CA GLU A 442 -5.20 2.74 -10.39
C GLU A 442 -5.49 2.76 -11.89
N LEU A 443 -4.81 3.63 -12.65
CA LEU A 443 -5.04 3.73 -14.09
C LEU A 443 -4.56 2.48 -14.83
N ALA A 444 -3.42 1.92 -14.42
CA ALA A 444 -2.90 0.68 -14.99
C ALA A 444 -3.77 -0.54 -14.62
N SER A 445 -4.58 -0.48 -13.56
CA SER A 445 -5.55 -1.54 -13.24
C SER A 445 -6.65 -1.71 -14.31
N LEU A 446 -6.88 -0.68 -15.15
CA LEU A 446 -7.78 -0.76 -16.30
C LEU A 446 -7.15 -1.43 -17.52
N VAL A 447 -5.83 -1.60 -17.56
CA VAL A 447 -5.16 -2.29 -18.67
C VAL A 447 -5.66 -3.74 -18.69
N ASN A 448 -6.25 -4.14 -19.82
CA ASN A 448 -6.58 -5.53 -20.09
C ASN A 448 -5.44 -6.13 -20.90
N TRP A 449 -4.65 -6.99 -20.27
CA TRP A 449 -3.42 -7.54 -20.88
C TRP A 449 -3.67 -8.51 -22.03
N ARG A 450 -4.93 -8.90 -22.27
CA ARG A 450 -5.36 -9.71 -23.42
C ARG A 450 -5.77 -8.86 -24.63
N CYS A 451 -5.73 -7.53 -24.50
CA CYS A 451 -6.13 -6.57 -25.52
C CYS A 451 -4.96 -5.69 -25.95
N SER A 452 -5.03 -5.18 -27.18
CA SER A 452 -4.13 -4.16 -27.69
C SER A 452 -4.90 -3.30 -28.69
N SER A 453 -4.57 -2.01 -28.74
CA SER A 453 -5.15 -1.02 -29.67
C SER A 453 -6.69 -0.94 -29.67
N PRO A 454 -7.36 -0.68 -28.51
CA PRO A 454 -6.75 -0.35 -27.22
C PRO A 454 -6.64 -1.53 -26.23
N ALA A 455 -5.69 -1.46 -25.30
CA ALA A 455 -5.43 -2.41 -24.23
C ALA A 455 -6.36 -2.23 -23.01
N ILE A 456 -7.67 -2.27 -23.24
CA ILE A 456 -8.72 -2.08 -22.22
C ILE A 456 -9.92 -2.98 -22.57
N GLN A 457 -10.85 -3.25 -21.65
CA GLN A 457 -12.09 -3.96 -21.99
C GLN A 457 -13.05 -3.04 -22.77
N HIS A 458 -13.16 -3.25 -24.08
CA HIS A 458 -13.93 -2.45 -25.03
C HIS A 458 -15.43 -2.44 -24.73
N SER A 459 -15.98 -3.57 -24.27
CA SER A 459 -17.39 -3.71 -23.87
C SER A 459 -17.80 -2.87 -22.66
N ARG A 460 -16.83 -2.31 -21.91
CA ARG A 460 -17.04 -1.51 -20.70
C ARG A 460 -16.53 -0.09 -20.83
N PHE A 461 -15.46 0.11 -21.60
CA PHE A 461 -14.85 1.41 -21.88
C PHE A 461 -14.82 1.66 -23.41
N PRO A 462 -15.99 1.72 -24.07
CA PRO A 462 -16.08 1.91 -25.51
C PRO A 462 -15.49 3.26 -25.93
N GLY A 463 -15.10 3.39 -27.20
CA GLY A 463 -14.54 4.62 -27.74
C GLY A 463 -13.20 5.08 -27.13
N THR A 464 -12.56 4.27 -26.29
CA THR A 464 -11.23 4.59 -25.75
C THR A 464 -10.21 4.71 -26.90
N PRO A 465 -9.51 5.85 -27.05
CA PRO A 465 -8.53 6.03 -28.11
C PRO A 465 -7.24 5.26 -27.85
N ASN A 466 -6.53 4.92 -28.93
CA ASN A 466 -5.16 4.41 -28.90
C ASN A 466 -4.20 5.56 -28.56
N ALA A 467 -4.17 5.91 -27.28
CA ALA A 467 -3.43 7.03 -26.75
C ALA A 467 -3.11 6.84 -25.27
N SER A 468 -2.03 7.49 -24.87
CA SER A 468 -1.69 7.68 -23.47
C SER A 468 -2.62 8.59 -22.70
N ALA A 469 -2.79 8.28 -21.42
CA ALA A 469 -3.57 9.04 -20.45
C ALA A 469 -2.71 9.56 -19.29
N TRP A 470 -3.09 10.72 -18.73
CA TRP A 470 -2.46 11.29 -17.54
C TRP A 470 -2.77 10.47 -16.28
N THR A 471 -1.76 10.30 -15.41
CA THR A 471 -1.95 9.86 -14.02
C THR A 471 -1.75 11.05 -13.07
N SER A 472 -2.17 10.92 -11.80
CA SER A 472 -1.89 11.87 -10.72
C SER A 472 -0.47 11.78 -10.16
N SER A 473 0.38 10.85 -10.66
CA SER A 473 1.67 10.50 -10.06
C SER A 473 2.86 11.23 -10.71
N PRO A 474 3.52 12.17 -9.99
CA PRO A 474 4.88 12.58 -10.32
C PRO A 474 5.87 11.42 -10.41
N ALA A 475 6.89 11.58 -11.24
CA ALA A 475 8.07 10.73 -11.18
C ALA A 475 9.10 11.36 -10.23
N THR A 476 10.02 10.55 -9.68
CA THR A 476 11.18 11.04 -8.90
C THR A 476 12.15 11.93 -9.70
N VAL A 477 11.95 12.06 -11.01
CA VAL A 477 12.70 12.97 -11.88
C VAL A 477 11.89 14.26 -12.00
N ALA A 478 12.45 15.38 -11.56
CA ALA A 478 11.76 16.67 -11.59
C ALA A 478 11.26 17.02 -13.00
N GLY A 479 10.02 17.51 -13.09
CA GLY A 479 9.34 17.78 -14.34
C GLY A 479 8.93 16.56 -15.16
N PHE A 480 9.01 15.35 -14.62
CA PHE A 480 8.44 14.14 -15.22
C PHE A 480 7.26 13.60 -14.41
N VAL A 481 6.32 12.95 -15.08
CA VAL A 481 5.16 12.26 -14.49
C VAL A 481 4.96 10.89 -15.13
N TRP A 482 4.23 10.02 -14.44
CA TRP A 482 3.81 8.73 -14.96
C TRP A 482 2.61 8.86 -15.90
N TYR A 483 2.54 7.97 -16.88
CA TYR A 483 1.42 7.79 -17.79
C TYR A 483 1.17 6.30 -18.02
N VAL A 484 -0.04 5.99 -18.47
CA VAL A 484 -0.42 4.67 -18.99
C VAL A 484 -0.80 4.85 -20.45
N ASP A 485 -0.25 4.03 -21.35
CA ASP A 485 -0.63 4.02 -22.77
C ASP A 485 -1.63 2.91 -23.06
N PHE A 486 -2.86 3.31 -23.44
CA PHE A 486 -3.88 2.34 -23.82
C PHE A 486 -3.70 1.82 -25.26
N THR A 487 -2.68 2.24 -26.01
CA THR A 487 -2.35 1.63 -27.31
C THR A 487 -1.90 0.17 -27.16
N ASP A 488 -1.13 -0.14 -26.12
CA ASP A 488 -0.55 -1.45 -25.87
C ASP A 488 -0.61 -1.91 -24.40
N GLY A 489 -0.77 -0.98 -23.44
CA GLY A 489 -0.81 -1.25 -22.00
C GLY A 489 0.45 -0.80 -21.25
N ASN A 490 1.40 -0.12 -21.90
CA ASN A 490 2.66 0.29 -21.25
C ASN A 490 2.41 1.29 -20.11
N VAL A 491 3.25 1.19 -19.06
CA VAL A 491 3.31 2.18 -17.98
C VAL A 491 4.71 2.79 -17.98
N GLY A 492 4.79 4.11 -18.11
CA GLY A 492 6.08 4.79 -18.29
C GLY A 492 6.05 6.23 -17.78
N LEU A 493 7.17 6.92 -17.97
CA LEU A 493 7.34 8.31 -17.54
C LEU A 493 7.73 9.23 -18.71
N SER A 494 7.28 10.48 -18.65
CA SER A 494 7.63 11.54 -19.61
C SER A 494 7.68 12.89 -18.93
N GLY A 495 8.13 13.92 -19.65
CA GLY A 495 7.94 15.30 -19.20
C GLY A 495 6.47 15.62 -18.88
N SER A 496 6.25 16.58 -17.98
CA SER A 496 4.94 17.07 -17.53
C SER A 496 4.18 17.93 -18.56
N ALA A 497 4.72 18.04 -19.78
CA ALA A 497 4.10 18.66 -20.94
C ALA A 497 3.99 17.63 -22.09
N GLY A 498 2.88 17.69 -22.83
CA GLY A 498 2.52 16.75 -23.90
C GLY A 498 1.01 16.57 -23.97
N ASN A 499 0.48 16.11 -25.10
CA ASN A 499 -0.97 15.90 -25.26
C ASN A 499 -1.33 14.48 -24.83
N ARG A 500 -2.03 14.33 -23.70
CA ARG A 500 -2.56 13.02 -23.23
C ARG A 500 -4.04 13.13 -22.91
N VAL A 501 -4.78 12.03 -23.05
CA VAL A 501 -6.21 11.98 -22.71
C VAL A 501 -6.40 11.86 -21.20
N LEU A 502 -7.64 11.95 -20.73
CA LEU A 502 -7.98 11.88 -19.32
C LEU A 502 -9.17 10.94 -19.10
N ARG A 503 -9.04 10.02 -18.16
CA ARG A 503 -10.14 9.22 -17.60
C ARG A 503 -10.10 9.43 -16.09
N LEU A 504 -11.16 10.03 -15.55
CA LEU A 504 -11.24 10.36 -14.14
C LEU A 504 -11.81 9.20 -13.32
N VAL A 505 -11.38 9.14 -12.06
CA VAL A 505 -11.77 8.15 -11.06
C VAL A 505 -12.31 8.84 -9.81
N ARG A 506 -13.05 8.10 -8.98
CA ARG A 506 -13.46 8.48 -7.62
C ARG A 506 -13.45 7.26 -6.70
N ALA A 507 -13.50 7.50 -5.39
CA ALA A 507 -13.26 6.54 -4.30
C ALA A 507 -11.81 5.96 -4.30
N GLY A 508 -11.49 5.06 -3.36
CA GLY A 508 -10.25 4.25 -3.39
C GLY A 508 -8.92 4.90 -2.98
N GLN A 509 -8.92 5.96 -2.17
CA GLN A 509 -7.72 6.54 -1.53
C GLN A 509 -7.93 6.70 -0.02
#